data_AF-A0A252EB99-F1
#
_entry.id   AF-A0A252EB99-F1
#
_cell.length_a   1.000
_cell.length_b   1.000
_cell.length_c   1.000
_cell.angle_alpha   90.00
_cell.angle_beta   90.00
_cell.angle_gamma   90.00
#
_symmetry.space_group_name_H-M   'P 1'
#
loop_
_entity.id
_entity.type
_entity.pdbx_description
1 polymer ?
#
loop_
_entity_poly.entity_id
_entity_poly.type
_entity_poly.pdbx_seq_one_letter_code
_entity_poly.pdbx_strand_id
1 'polypeptide(L)'
;MVTNKFDNTLAAIELNAARKLHWDYNQFKDCFNFTVNKEAIEIALKNPIEESQLESLKQALLDYGFQYKKTVNSFVLIFEQDVELR
;
A
#
# COMPACT_ATOMS: atom_id res chain seq x y z
N MET A 1 9.85 -21.29 -8.23
CA MET A 1 8.46 -20.80 -8.34
C MET A 1 8.11 -20.02 -7.07
N VAL A 2 8.55 -18.75 -6.95
CA VAL A 2 8.38 -17.91 -5.73
C VAL A 2 7.80 -16.52 -6.06
N THR A 3 7.70 -16.17 -7.35
CA THR A 3 7.09 -14.90 -7.81
C THR A 3 5.56 -14.89 -7.68
N ASN A 4 4.90 -16.05 -7.76
CA ASN A 4 3.42 -16.11 -7.71
C ASN A 4 2.79 -15.79 -6.33
N LYS A 5 3.54 -15.80 -5.22
CA LYS A 5 2.96 -15.46 -3.92
C LYS A 5 2.88 -13.97 -3.70
N PHE A 6 3.87 -13.20 -4.16
CA PHE A 6 3.92 -11.76 -3.93
C PHE A 6 2.88 -10.99 -4.75
N ASP A 7 2.65 -11.36 -6.01
CA ASP A 7 1.58 -10.76 -6.83
C ASP A 7 0.18 -10.95 -6.23
N ASN A 8 -0.09 -12.14 -5.68
CA ASN A 8 -1.36 -12.41 -5.01
C ASN A 8 -1.51 -11.61 -3.71
N THR A 9 -0.40 -11.43 -2.96
CA THR A 9 -0.39 -10.59 -1.76
C THR A 9 -0.61 -9.12 -2.11
N LEU A 10 -0.01 -8.62 -3.19
CA LEU A 10 -0.20 -7.25 -3.65
C LEU A 10 -1.67 -7.00 -4.03
N ALA A 11 -2.26 -7.85 -4.87
CA ALA A 11 -3.66 -7.70 -5.26
C ALA A 11 -4.60 -7.71 -4.05
N ALA A 12 -4.32 -8.55 -3.04
CA ALA A 12 -5.07 -8.59 -1.80
C ALA A 12 -4.94 -7.28 -0.99
N ILE A 13 -3.71 -6.75 -0.87
CA ILE A 13 -3.43 -5.47 -0.22
C ILE A 13 -4.15 -4.33 -0.92
N GLU A 14 -4.04 -4.25 -2.26
CA GLU A 14 -4.71 -3.23 -3.07
C GLU A 14 -6.23 -3.29 -2.89
N LEU A 15 -6.82 -4.48 -2.93
CA LEU A 15 -8.26 -4.67 -2.71
C LEU A 15 -8.70 -4.30 -1.30
N ASN A 16 -7.92 -4.65 -0.27
CA ASN A 16 -8.22 -4.28 1.12
C ASN A 16 -8.13 -2.76 1.32
N ALA A 17 -7.09 -2.13 0.78
CA ALA A 17 -6.90 -0.69 0.83
C ALA A 17 -8.02 0.05 0.08
N ALA A 18 -8.38 -0.39 -1.13
CA ALA A 18 -9.52 0.16 -1.87
C ALA A 18 -10.83 0.04 -1.07
N ARG A 19 -11.08 -1.12 -0.44
CA ARG A 19 -12.24 -1.32 0.43
C ARG A 19 -12.26 -0.39 1.64
N LYS A 20 -11.13 -0.24 2.34
CA LYS A 20 -11.02 0.66 3.50
C LYS A 20 -11.25 2.11 3.12
N LEU A 21 -10.82 2.49 1.92
CA LEU A 21 -11.03 3.83 1.36
C LEU A 21 -12.43 4.03 0.77
N HIS A 22 -13.27 2.99 0.72
CA HIS A 22 -14.56 3.00 0.04
C HIS A 22 -14.45 3.45 -1.44
N TRP A 23 -13.34 3.09 -2.09
CA TRP A 23 -13.07 3.42 -3.49
C TRP A 23 -13.25 2.21 -4.38
N ASP A 24 -13.72 2.46 -5.61
CA ASP A 24 -13.68 1.46 -6.66
C ASP A 24 -12.24 1.11 -7.02
N TYR A 25 -11.98 -0.16 -7.36
CA TYR A 25 -10.63 -0.62 -7.70
C TYR A 25 -10.01 0.19 -8.85
N ASN A 26 -10.84 0.66 -9.79
CA ASN A 26 -10.40 1.54 -10.88
C ASN A 26 -9.96 2.92 -10.38
N GLN A 27 -10.72 3.54 -9.47
CA GLN A 27 -10.35 4.83 -8.87
C GLN A 27 -9.08 4.70 -8.03
N PHE A 28 -8.97 3.58 -7.32
CA PHE A 28 -7.81 3.26 -6.52
C PHE A 28 -6.54 3.09 -7.38
N LYS A 29 -6.57 2.30 -8.47
CA LYS A 29 -5.45 2.16 -9.41
C LYS A 29 -5.11 3.46 -10.16
N ASP A 30 -6.11 4.32 -10.37
CA ASP A 30 -5.89 5.61 -11.01
C ASP A 30 -5.24 6.62 -10.06
N CYS A 31 -5.53 6.54 -8.76
CA CYS A 31 -4.99 7.47 -7.76
C CYS A 31 -3.68 6.98 -7.12
N PHE A 32 -3.57 5.67 -6.87
CA PHE A 32 -2.42 5.03 -6.24
C PHE A 32 -1.73 4.08 -7.21
N ASN A 33 -0.42 4.21 -7.30
CA ASN A 33 0.41 3.28 -8.04
C ASN A 33 1.26 2.47 -7.05
N PHE A 34 0.83 1.24 -6.82
CA PHE A 34 1.53 0.30 -5.94
C PHE A 34 2.70 -0.34 -6.67
N THR A 35 3.87 -0.23 -6.08
CA THR A 35 5.11 -0.86 -6.53
C THR A 35 5.65 -1.68 -5.37
N VAL A 36 5.74 -2.99 -5.56
CA VAL A 36 6.33 -3.87 -4.54
C VAL A 36 7.79 -4.08 -4.89
N ASN A 37 8.66 -3.72 -3.97
CA ASN A 37 10.05 -4.11 -3.94
C ASN A 37 10.26 -5.28 -2.98
N LYS A 38 11.44 -5.91 -3.01
CA LYS A 38 11.72 -7.17 -2.31
C LYS A 38 11.25 -7.24 -0.84
N GLU A 39 11.27 -6.10 -0.13
CA GLU A 39 10.93 -6.01 1.30
C GLU A 39 10.09 -4.75 1.63
N ALA A 40 9.61 -4.03 0.60
CA ALA A 40 8.92 -2.76 0.78
C ALA A 40 7.82 -2.56 -0.27
N ILE A 41 6.75 -1.87 0.11
CA ILE A 41 5.69 -1.40 -0.77
C ILE A 41 5.83 0.12 -0.90
N GLU A 42 6.01 0.56 -2.13
CA GLU A 42 6.03 1.96 -2.49
C GLU A 42 4.70 2.30 -3.15
N ILE A 43 4.05 3.35 -2.66
CA ILE A 43 2.75 3.77 -3.13
C ILE A 43 2.89 5.19 -3.63
N ALA A 44 2.94 5.34 -4.95
CA ALA A 44 2.96 6.65 -5.58
C ALA A 44 1.55 7.18 -5.75
N LEU A 45 1.28 8.31 -5.13
CA LEU A 45 0.09 9.14 -5.24
C LEU A 45 0.16 9.94 -6.53
N LYS A 46 -0.76 9.68 -7.45
CA LYS A 46 -0.95 10.51 -8.65
C LYS A 46 -1.74 11.78 -8.32
N ASN A 47 -2.60 11.71 -7.31
CA ASN A 47 -3.36 12.84 -6.79
C ASN A 47 -3.11 13.01 -5.29
N PRO A 48 -3.14 14.25 -4.77
CA PRO A 48 -3.14 14.47 -3.34
C PRO A 48 -4.36 13.79 -2.71
N ILE A 49 -4.12 13.04 -1.65
CA ILE A 49 -5.15 12.36 -0.88
C ILE A 49 -5.34 13.05 0.47
N GLU A 50 -6.52 12.87 1.06
CA GLU A 50 -6.81 13.41 2.38
C GLU A 50 -6.07 12.62 3.48
N GLU A 51 -5.83 13.26 4.62
CA GLU A 51 -5.13 12.61 5.75
C GLU A 51 -5.88 11.36 6.24
N SER A 52 -7.22 11.40 6.29
CA SER A 52 -8.06 10.25 6.65
C SER A 52 -7.92 9.08 5.67
N GLN A 53 -7.68 9.37 4.39
CA GLN A 53 -7.41 8.34 3.37
C GLN A 53 -6.02 7.75 3.61
N LEU A 54 -5.03 8.58 3.91
CA LEU A 54 -3.68 8.14 4.23
C LEU A 54 -3.66 7.24 5.47
N GLU A 55 -4.40 7.60 6.52
CA GLU A 55 -4.55 6.76 7.72
C GLU A 55 -5.21 5.42 7.42
N SER A 56 -6.27 5.42 6.61
CA SER A 56 -6.94 4.19 6.17
C SER A 56 -6.00 3.28 5.38
N LEU A 57 -5.15 3.86 4.51
CA LEU A 57 -4.13 3.15 3.75
C LEU A 57 -3.06 2.55 4.69
N LYS A 58 -2.59 3.32 5.67
CA LYS A 58 -1.62 2.86 6.69
C LYS A 58 -2.17 1.67 7.47
N GLN A 59 -3.42 1.73 7.92
CA GLN A 59 -4.08 0.63 8.63
C GLN A 59 -4.27 -0.60 7.73
N ALA A 60 -4.65 -0.39 6.46
CA ALA A 60 -4.82 -1.48 5.51
C ALA A 60 -3.50 -2.24 5.27
N LEU A 61 -2.38 -1.53 5.19
CA LEU A 61 -1.04 -2.12 5.01
C LEU A 61 -0.51 -2.75 6.29
N LEU A 62 -0.79 -2.14 7.45
CA LEU A 62 -0.41 -2.68 8.76
C LEU A 62 -1.03 -4.05 9.01
N ASP A 63 -2.26 -4.28 8.56
CA ASP A 63 -2.96 -5.59 8.66
C ASP A 63 -2.20 -6.73 7.94
N TYR A 64 -1.41 -6.38 6.91
CA TYR A 64 -0.55 -7.31 6.18
C TYR A 64 0.92 -7.31 6.68
N GLY A 65 1.22 -6.62 7.79
CA GLY A 65 2.56 -6.52 8.34
C GLY A 65 3.48 -5.51 7.64
N PHE A 66 2.90 -4.55 6.92
CA PHE A 66 3.65 -3.45 6.32
C PHE A 66 3.49 -2.18 7.15
N GLN A 67 4.59 -1.66 7.68
CA GLN A 67 4.60 -0.44 8.47
C GLN A 67 5.03 0.75 7.62
N TYR A 68 4.31 1.87 7.76
CA TYR A 68 4.70 3.13 7.13
C TYR A 68 6.08 3.58 7.63
N LYS A 69 7.02 3.76 6.70
CA LYS A 69 8.38 4.18 7.01
C LYS A 69 8.59 5.67 6.82
N LYS A 70 8.31 6.16 5.62
CA LYS A 70 8.55 7.55 5.23
C LYS A 70 7.75 7.92 3.98
N THR A 71 7.57 9.22 3.78
CA THR A 71 7.07 9.78 2.52
C THR A 71 8.21 10.46 1.79
N VAL A 72 8.38 10.14 0.51
CA VAL A 72 9.35 10.75 -0.39
C VAL A 72 8.59 11.69 -1.34
N ASN A 73 9.07 12.93 -1.46
CA ASN A 73 8.51 13.96 -2.35
C ASN A 73 7.02 14.28 -2.13
N SER A 74 6.45 14.01 -0.95
CA SER A 74 5.01 14.18 -0.63
C SER A 74 4.02 13.34 -1.48
N PHE A 75 4.51 12.64 -2.49
CA PHE A 75 3.71 11.83 -3.40
C PHE A 75 4.06 10.35 -3.35
N VAL A 76 5.16 9.92 -2.70
CA VAL A 76 5.53 8.50 -2.65
C VAL A 76 5.58 8.06 -1.20
N LEU A 77 4.68 7.16 -0.82
CA LEU A 77 4.64 6.58 0.51
C LEU A 77 5.43 5.27 0.50
N ILE A 78 6.39 5.13 1.40
CA ILE A 78 7.20 3.93 1.54
C ILE A 78 6.74 3.17 2.78
N PHE A 79 6.35 1.92 2.58
CA PHE A 79 6.00 0.98 3.62
C PHE A 79 6.99 -0.17 3.58
N GLU A 80 7.57 -0.54 4.70
CA GLU A 80 8.48 -1.68 4.77
C GLU A 80 7.77 -2.82 5.50
N GLN A 81 8.04 -4.06 5.09
CA GLN A 81 7.53 -5.22 5.80
C GLN A 81 8.29 -5.30 7.13
N ASP A 82 7.65 -4.86 8.21
CA ASP A 82 8.25 -4.93 9.54
C ASP A 82 7.97 -6.33 10.08
N VAL A 83 8.82 -7.28 9.66
CA VAL A 83 8.81 -8.65 10.16
C VAL A 83 9.58 -8.67 11.47
N GLU A 84 9.11 -8.00 12.52
CA GLU A 84 9.50 -8.38 13.88
C GLU A 84 8.89 -9.76 14.19
N LEU A 85 9.48 -10.80 13.60
CA LEU A 85 9.53 -12.14 14.16
C LEU A 85 10.32 -12.03 15.47
N ARG A 86 9.63 -11.76 16.58
CA ARG A 86 10.13 -12.10 17.93
C ARG A 86 9.30 -13.21 18.52
#